data_AF-A0AAU9IHY8-F1
#
_entry.id   AF-A0AAU9IHY8-F1
#
_cell.length_a   1.000
_cell.length_b   1.000
_cell.length_c   1.000
_cell.angle_alpha   90.00
_cell.angle_beta   90.00
_cell.angle_gamma   90.00
#
_symmetry.space_group_name_H-M   'P 1'
#
loop_
_entity.id
_entity.type
_entity.pdbx_description
1 polymer ?
#
loop_
_entity_poly.entity_id
_entity_poly.type
_entity_poly.pdbx_seq_one_letter_code
_entity_poly.pdbx_strand_id
1 'polypeptide(L)'
;MADLRDELGDIDEENYIYLDKDGKPMKLIELTIHWNPVPKKLILITCQKNASLSYLRFRIGEAMERYSTFAGLTNLQAVNLEIDDSPLPRIGLVGDYLKDGDQLTCDISSLDIWLNVQIDCKEANLLIKFDIKVPLVTTFSGVQVSILEIANKILSLRNIPLKYDQSEIKIHKSRNVCSSLIINETMSKDHVLDNEEIFGNLKVKDSVDYLHRHIICSLRKNLEVHVNYASQTNTKSSISEIDEVKGILPIRLLTIEQRKASYINESSSPHNKVEEEYKQSIACIRCSIF
;
A
#
# COMPACT_ATOMS: atom_id res chain seq x y z
N MET A 1 -36.48 -31.06 -44.67
CA MET A 1 -36.02 -29.86 -43.95
C MET A 1 -34.73 -30.26 -43.28
N ALA A 2 -33.60 -29.72 -43.73
CA ALA A 2 -32.34 -29.91 -43.05
C ALA A 2 -32.47 -29.25 -41.66
N ASP A 3 -32.08 -29.97 -40.62
CA ASP A 3 -32.07 -29.44 -39.27
C ASP A 3 -31.10 -28.26 -39.25
N LEU A 4 -31.54 -27.08 -38.80
CA LEU A 4 -30.72 -25.86 -38.68
C LEU A 4 -29.40 -26.08 -37.89
N ARG A 5 -29.28 -27.20 -37.16
CA ARG A 5 -28.05 -27.61 -36.47
C ARG A 5 -26.97 -28.15 -37.40
N ASP A 6 -27.33 -28.81 -38.50
CA ASP A 6 -26.35 -29.36 -39.46
C ASP A 6 -25.71 -28.25 -40.33
N GLU A 7 -26.34 -27.08 -40.42
CA GLU A 7 -25.80 -25.91 -41.15
C GLU A 7 -24.93 -25.00 -40.26
N LEU A 8 -25.01 -25.10 -38.93
CA LEU A 8 -24.35 -24.18 -38.00
C LEU A 8 -23.03 -24.72 -37.40
N GLY A 9 -22.72 -26.01 -37.58
CA GLY A 9 -21.54 -26.64 -37.00
C GLY A 9 -21.62 -26.77 -35.47
N ASP A 10 -20.86 -27.71 -34.92
CA ASP A 10 -20.69 -27.82 -33.47
C ASP A 10 -20.06 -26.51 -32.94
N ILE A 11 -20.63 -25.98 -31.86
CA ILE A 11 -20.10 -24.78 -31.19
C ILE A 11 -18.83 -25.20 -30.45
N ASP A 12 -17.72 -25.22 -31.16
CA ASP A 12 -16.39 -25.21 -30.55
C ASP A 12 -16.25 -23.89 -29.78
N GLU A 13 -15.96 -24.01 -28.48
CA GLU A 13 -15.43 -23.01 -27.53
C GLU A 13 -15.82 -21.55 -27.79
N GLU A 14 -16.56 -20.93 -26.87
CA GLU A 14 -16.98 -19.51 -26.91
C GLU A 14 -15.93 -18.56 -27.54
N ASN A 15 -15.98 -18.43 -28.86
CA ASN A 15 -15.01 -17.64 -29.61
C ASN A 15 -15.47 -16.18 -29.52
N TYR A 16 -14.90 -15.43 -28.58
CA TYR A 16 -15.14 -13.99 -28.50
C TYR A 16 -14.62 -13.32 -29.78
N ILE A 17 -15.54 -12.84 -30.62
CA ILE A 17 -15.19 -12.02 -31.78
C ILE A 17 -14.93 -10.60 -31.30
N TYR A 18 -13.66 -10.25 -31.14
CA TYR A 18 -13.28 -8.87 -30.89
C TYR A 18 -13.42 -8.06 -32.17
N LEU A 19 -14.10 -6.92 -32.10
CA LEU A 19 -14.25 -6.00 -33.23
C LEU A 19 -13.35 -4.78 -33.02
N ASP A 20 -12.75 -4.28 -34.08
CA ASP A 20 -12.06 -2.99 -34.07
C ASP A 20 -13.06 -1.82 -34.07
N LYS A 21 -12.54 -0.58 -34.10
CA LYS A 21 -13.37 0.64 -34.09
C LYS A 21 -14.28 0.77 -35.31
N ASP A 22 -13.97 0.05 -36.40
CA ASP A 22 -14.72 0.04 -37.65
C ASP A 22 -15.64 -1.19 -37.76
N GLY A 23 -15.76 -1.99 -36.69
CA GLY A 23 -16.59 -3.20 -36.65
C GLY A 23 -15.99 -4.41 -37.35
N LYS A 24 -14.68 -4.40 -37.66
CA LYS A 24 -13.99 -5.53 -38.30
C LYS A 24 -13.44 -6.50 -37.27
N PRO A 25 -13.48 -7.82 -37.56
CA PRO A 25 -12.95 -8.83 -36.65
C PRO A 25 -11.44 -8.65 -36.45
N MET A 26 -11.03 -8.67 -35.19
CA MET A 26 -9.70 -8.41 -34.72
C MET A 26 -9.17 -9.64 -34.00
N LYS A 27 -8.04 -10.18 -34.49
CA LYS A 27 -7.37 -11.30 -33.84
C LYS A 27 -6.63 -10.80 -32.59
N LEU A 28 -7.28 -10.93 -31.45
CA LEU A 28 -6.63 -10.79 -30.15
C LEU A 28 -6.03 -12.12 -29.72
N ILE A 29 -5.03 -12.04 -28.86
CA ILE A 29 -4.62 -13.15 -28.00
C ILE A 29 -4.96 -12.80 -26.56
N GLU A 30 -5.37 -13.80 -25.82
CA GLU A 30 -5.57 -13.77 -24.38
C GLU A 30 -4.31 -14.26 -23.68
N LEU A 31 -3.83 -13.48 -22.72
CA LEU A 31 -2.64 -13.77 -21.93
C LEU A 31 -3.00 -13.77 -20.46
N THR A 32 -2.42 -14.71 -19.71
CA THR A 32 -2.50 -14.69 -18.25
C THR A 32 -1.22 -14.13 -17.67
N ILE A 33 -1.32 -13.08 -16.86
CA ILE A 33 -0.17 -12.40 -16.27
C ILE A 33 -0.11 -12.69 -14.77
N HIS A 34 1.07 -13.10 -14.32
CA HIS A 34 1.45 -13.34 -12.94
C HIS A 34 2.44 -12.28 -12.49
N TRP A 35 2.17 -11.66 -11.35
CA TRP A 35 3.13 -10.76 -10.72
C TRP A 35 4.11 -11.57 -9.87
N ASN A 36 5.41 -11.51 -10.19
CA ASN A 36 6.46 -12.32 -9.56
C ASN A 36 6.40 -12.38 -8.01
N PRO A 37 6.24 -11.25 -7.30
CA PRO A 37 6.18 -11.27 -5.83
C PRO A 37 4.90 -11.90 -5.27
N VAL A 38 3.83 -11.99 -6.07
CA VAL A 38 2.53 -12.57 -5.66
C VAL A 38 1.91 -13.36 -6.84
N PRO A 39 2.49 -14.51 -7.22
CA PRO A 39 2.14 -15.19 -8.47
C PRO A 39 0.74 -15.81 -8.45
N LYS A 40 0.10 -15.89 -7.27
CA LYS A 40 -1.27 -16.41 -7.12
C LYS A 40 -2.34 -15.46 -7.69
N LYS A 41 -2.01 -14.19 -7.92
CA LYS A 41 -2.94 -13.25 -8.55
C LYS A 41 -2.82 -13.36 -10.06
N LEU A 42 -3.92 -13.72 -10.70
CA LEU A 42 -4.05 -13.83 -12.15
C LEU A 42 -4.62 -12.53 -12.72
N ILE A 43 -4.00 -12.01 -13.77
CA ILE A 43 -4.50 -10.84 -14.50
C ILE A 43 -4.63 -11.24 -15.96
N LEU A 44 -5.87 -11.24 -16.46
CA LEU A 44 -6.14 -11.53 -17.86
C LEU A 44 -5.96 -10.26 -18.69
N ILE A 45 -5.18 -10.37 -19.77
CA ILE A 45 -4.92 -9.29 -20.71
C ILE A 45 -5.14 -9.78 -22.13
N THR A 46 -5.95 -9.03 -22.86
CA THR A 46 -6.12 -9.22 -24.31
C THR A 46 -5.23 -8.25 -25.07
N CYS A 47 -4.46 -8.72 -26.05
CA CYS A 47 -3.63 -7.86 -26.91
C CYS A 47 -3.59 -8.33 -28.37
N GLN A 48 -3.29 -7.43 -29.30
CA GLN A 48 -3.17 -7.79 -30.71
C GLN A 48 -1.81 -8.44 -30.97
N LYS A 49 -1.76 -9.43 -31.87
CA LYS A 49 -0.49 -10.04 -32.31
C LYS A 49 0.48 -9.04 -32.94
N ASN A 50 -0.01 -8.03 -33.63
CA ASN A 50 0.81 -6.99 -34.26
C ASN A 50 1.14 -5.81 -33.31
N ALA A 51 0.71 -5.86 -32.04
CA ALA A 51 1.12 -4.87 -31.07
C ALA A 51 2.59 -5.07 -30.70
N SER A 52 3.26 -3.99 -30.27
CA SER A 52 4.62 -4.09 -29.76
C SER A 52 4.65 -4.69 -28.35
N LEU A 53 5.74 -5.37 -28.00
CA LEU A 53 5.96 -5.83 -26.63
C LEU A 53 6.03 -4.66 -25.62
N SER A 54 6.43 -3.47 -26.06
CA SER A 54 6.37 -2.25 -25.24
C SER A 54 4.94 -1.84 -24.92
N TYR A 55 4.04 -1.96 -25.90
CA TYR A 55 2.61 -1.71 -25.67
C TYR A 55 2.01 -2.73 -24.72
N LEU A 56 2.36 -4.02 -24.85
CA LEU A 56 1.94 -5.06 -23.89
C LEU A 56 2.38 -4.72 -22.45
N ARG A 57 3.64 -4.29 -22.25
CA ARG A 57 4.16 -3.87 -20.93
C ARG A 57 3.36 -2.72 -20.32
N PHE A 58 3.02 -1.74 -21.14
CA PHE A 58 2.17 -0.62 -20.73
C PHE A 58 0.76 -1.09 -20.36
N ARG A 59 0.15 -1.97 -21.17
CA ARG A 59 -1.19 -2.55 -20.90
C ARG A 59 -1.25 -3.35 -19.61
N ILE A 60 -0.19 -4.09 -19.29
CA ILE A 60 -0.06 -4.76 -17.99
C ILE A 60 -0.03 -3.72 -16.86
N GLY A 61 0.72 -2.64 -17.03
CA GLY A 61 0.71 -1.49 -16.11
C GLY A 61 -0.70 -0.93 -15.89
N GLU A 62 -1.41 -0.59 -16.96
CA GLU A 62 -2.80 -0.09 -16.87
C GLU A 62 -3.73 -1.06 -16.13
N ALA A 63 -3.61 -2.36 -16.39
CA ALA A 63 -4.40 -3.37 -15.68
C ALA A 63 -4.07 -3.41 -14.18
N MET A 64 -2.80 -3.20 -13.82
CA MET A 64 -2.34 -3.16 -12.43
C MET A 64 -2.86 -1.94 -11.65
N GLU A 65 -3.19 -0.83 -12.31
CA GLU A 65 -3.72 0.37 -11.63
C GLU A 65 -5.02 0.11 -10.86
N ARG A 66 -5.77 -0.95 -11.20
CA ARG A 66 -6.99 -1.37 -10.48
C ARG A 66 -6.70 -1.80 -9.04
N TYR A 67 -5.45 -2.16 -8.72
CA TYR A 67 -5.05 -2.52 -7.37
C TYR A 67 -4.59 -1.29 -6.58
N SER A 68 -5.05 -1.16 -5.34
CA SER A 68 -4.74 -0.01 -4.48
C SER A 68 -3.24 0.27 -4.32
N THR A 69 -2.39 -0.77 -4.32
CA THR A 69 -0.92 -0.65 -4.32
C THR A 69 -0.39 0.20 -5.48
N PHE A 70 -1.00 0.10 -6.66
CA PHE A 70 -0.50 0.70 -7.89
C PHE A 70 -1.37 1.85 -8.42
N ALA A 71 -2.57 2.04 -7.87
CA ALA A 71 -3.50 3.08 -8.28
C ALA A 71 -2.85 4.48 -8.24
N GLY A 72 -2.86 5.18 -9.38
CA GLY A 72 -2.35 6.55 -9.51
C GLY A 72 -0.82 6.69 -9.43
N LEU A 73 -0.08 5.59 -9.62
CA LEU A 73 1.38 5.63 -9.79
C LEU A 73 1.75 6.13 -11.19
N THR A 74 2.87 6.83 -11.28
CA THR A 74 3.33 7.47 -12.51
C THR A 74 4.18 6.51 -13.33
N ASN A 75 3.87 6.40 -14.64
CA ASN A 75 4.60 5.57 -15.60
C ASN A 75 4.68 4.09 -15.16
N LEU A 76 3.55 3.57 -14.70
CA LEU A 76 3.41 2.18 -14.29
C LEU A 76 3.48 1.26 -15.50
N GLN A 77 4.39 0.28 -15.46
CA GLN A 77 4.59 -0.67 -16.55
C GLN A 77 5.15 -1.99 -16.04
N ALA A 78 4.91 -3.07 -16.79
CA ALA A 78 5.57 -4.33 -16.53
C ALA A 78 7.01 -4.34 -17.05
N VAL A 79 7.89 -4.98 -16.31
CA VAL A 79 9.31 -5.19 -16.64
C VAL A 79 9.66 -6.65 -16.37
N ASN A 80 10.81 -7.11 -16.90
CA ASN A 80 11.26 -8.50 -16.76
C ASN A 80 10.15 -9.51 -17.09
N LEU A 81 9.51 -9.34 -18.27
CA LEU A 81 8.50 -10.29 -18.72
C LEU A 81 9.18 -11.60 -19.08
N GLU A 82 8.63 -12.69 -18.61
CA GLU A 82 9.13 -14.04 -18.78
C GLU A 82 7.99 -14.97 -19.20
N ILE A 83 8.30 -15.96 -20.03
CA ILE A 83 7.43 -17.05 -20.44
C ILE A 83 8.21 -18.35 -20.24
N ASP A 84 7.66 -19.32 -19.51
CA ASP A 84 8.35 -20.58 -19.18
C ASP A 84 9.81 -20.35 -18.71
N ASP A 85 9.99 -19.45 -17.74
CA ASP A 85 11.28 -19.01 -17.18
C ASP A 85 12.27 -18.39 -18.20
N SER A 86 11.79 -18.05 -19.40
CA SER A 86 12.58 -17.44 -20.47
C SER A 86 12.23 -15.96 -20.65
N PRO A 87 13.21 -15.04 -20.57
CA PRO A 87 12.93 -13.62 -20.66
C PRO A 87 12.53 -13.20 -22.07
N LEU A 88 11.44 -12.45 -22.18
CA LEU A 88 11.01 -11.81 -23.42
C LEU A 88 11.89 -10.61 -23.76
N PRO A 89 12.19 -10.37 -25.06
CA PRO A 89 12.99 -9.23 -25.46
C PRO A 89 12.27 -7.91 -25.17
N ARG A 90 13.06 -6.84 -25.02
CA ARG A 90 12.53 -5.49 -24.77
C ARG A 90 11.75 -4.92 -25.96
N ILE A 91 12.11 -5.32 -27.18
CA ILE A 91 11.56 -4.82 -28.44
C ILE A 91 11.14 -6.02 -29.28
N GLY A 92 10.05 -5.89 -30.03
CA GLY A 92 9.49 -6.94 -30.87
C GLY A 92 7.97 -6.82 -30.96
N LEU A 93 7.35 -7.64 -31.81
CA LEU A 93 5.90 -7.76 -31.86
C LEU A 93 5.44 -8.90 -30.95
N VAL A 94 4.25 -8.77 -30.38
CA VAL A 94 3.65 -9.78 -29.51
C VAL A 94 3.59 -11.15 -30.19
N GLY A 95 3.09 -11.21 -31.43
CA GLY A 95 2.86 -12.45 -32.15
C GLY A 95 4.11 -13.19 -32.58
N ASP A 96 5.29 -12.56 -32.50
CA ASP A 96 6.58 -13.22 -32.77
C ASP A 96 7.01 -14.12 -31.61
N TYR A 97 6.53 -13.83 -30.39
CA TYR A 97 6.98 -14.51 -29.16
C TYR A 97 5.84 -15.19 -28.40
N LEU A 98 4.60 -14.72 -28.56
CA LEU A 98 3.45 -15.10 -27.74
C LEU A 98 2.33 -15.71 -28.56
N LYS A 99 1.70 -16.72 -27.97
CA LYS A 99 0.52 -17.42 -28.47
C LYS A 99 -0.67 -17.15 -27.54
N ASP A 100 -1.83 -17.52 -28.07
CA ASP A 100 -3.08 -17.44 -27.31
C ASP A 100 -3.06 -18.44 -26.16
N GLY A 101 -3.44 -18.00 -24.96
CA GLY A 101 -3.42 -18.79 -23.73
C GLY A 101 -2.08 -18.79 -22.99
N ASP A 102 -1.04 -18.13 -23.50
CA ASP A 102 0.28 -18.09 -22.84
C ASP A 102 0.20 -17.45 -21.44
N GLN A 103 1.04 -17.96 -20.54
CA GLN A 103 1.20 -17.45 -19.17
C GLN A 103 2.52 -16.72 -19.05
N LEU A 104 2.46 -15.48 -18.56
CA LEU A 104 3.62 -14.64 -18.38
C LEU A 104 3.84 -14.30 -16.91
N THR A 105 5.09 -14.32 -16.50
CA THR A 105 5.54 -13.73 -15.24
C THR A 105 6.14 -12.37 -15.50
N CYS A 106 5.94 -11.42 -14.59
CA CYS A 106 6.55 -10.09 -14.70
C CYS A 106 6.76 -9.43 -13.34
N ASP A 107 7.70 -8.48 -13.34
CA ASP A 107 7.81 -7.45 -12.30
C ASP A 107 7.07 -6.18 -12.72
N ILE A 108 6.80 -5.30 -11.76
CA ILE A 108 6.17 -4.00 -12.01
C ILE A 108 7.14 -2.88 -11.67
N SER A 109 7.16 -1.85 -12.51
CA SER A 109 8.00 -0.65 -12.33
C SER A 109 7.15 0.61 -12.45
N SER A 110 7.51 1.63 -11.70
CA SER A 110 6.92 2.98 -11.72
C SER A 110 7.99 4.01 -11.36
N LEU A 111 7.66 5.31 -11.41
CA LEU A 111 8.53 6.39 -10.94
C LEU A 111 8.32 6.75 -9.47
N ASP A 112 7.19 6.36 -8.89
CA ASP A 112 6.76 6.69 -7.52
C ASP A 112 6.14 5.47 -6.82
N ILE A 113 6.02 5.54 -5.49
CA ILE A 113 5.44 4.49 -4.65
C ILE A 113 4.54 5.10 -3.59
N TRP A 114 3.52 4.36 -3.18
CA TRP A 114 2.75 4.64 -1.97
C TRP A 114 3.46 4.07 -0.75
N LEU A 115 3.89 4.92 0.18
CA LEU A 115 4.38 4.48 1.49
C LEU A 115 3.23 4.43 2.48
N ASN A 116 3.11 3.32 3.21
CA ASN A 116 2.15 3.18 4.31
C ASN A 116 2.81 3.72 5.59
N VAL A 117 2.40 4.91 6.01
CA VAL A 117 3.03 5.65 7.12
C VAL A 117 2.19 5.53 8.38
N GLN A 118 2.84 5.15 9.47
CA GLN A 118 2.28 5.26 10.82
C GLN A 118 3.18 6.16 11.67
N ILE A 119 2.64 7.27 12.16
CA ILE A 119 3.33 8.22 13.04
C ILE A 119 2.81 8.06 14.46
N ASP A 120 3.71 7.77 15.38
CA ASP A 120 3.48 7.75 16.83
C ASP A 120 3.99 9.06 17.45
N CYS A 121 3.08 9.99 17.73
CA CYS A 121 3.37 11.27 18.38
C CYS A 121 3.26 11.11 19.90
N LYS A 122 4.40 10.97 20.58
CA LYS A 122 4.41 10.59 22.00
C LYS A 122 3.78 11.64 22.92
N GLU A 123 4.20 12.89 22.82
CA GLU A 123 3.76 13.98 23.71
C GLU A 123 2.30 14.40 23.45
N ALA A 124 1.86 14.27 22.19
CA ALA A 124 0.49 14.55 21.78
C ALA A 124 -0.48 13.40 22.10
N ASN A 125 0.03 12.21 22.46
CA ASN A 125 -0.74 10.97 22.57
C ASN A 125 -1.59 10.70 21.30
N LEU A 126 -1.00 10.89 20.12
CA LEU A 126 -1.67 10.69 18.84
C LEU A 126 -0.99 9.61 18.01
N LEU A 127 -1.80 8.82 17.32
CA LEU A 127 -1.38 7.89 16.28
C LEU A 127 -2.00 8.35 14.96
N ILE A 128 -1.15 8.67 13.99
CA ILE A 128 -1.57 9.15 12.67
C ILE A 128 -1.20 8.08 11.65
N LYS A 129 -2.13 7.68 10.79
CA LYS A 129 -1.91 6.68 9.73
C LYS A 129 -2.35 7.26 8.40
N PHE A 130 -1.55 7.10 7.35
CA PHE A 130 -1.91 7.48 5.99
C PHE A 130 -1.01 6.78 4.97
N ASP A 131 -1.42 6.78 3.71
CA ASP A 131 -0.53 6.52 2.59
C ASP A 131 -0.04 7.85 2.01
N ILE A 132 1.25 7.96 1.68
CA ILE A 132 1.83 9.10 0.94
C ILE A 132 2.50 8.62 -0.34
N LYS A 133 2.22 9.29 -1.46
CA LYS A 133 2.91 9.02 -2.72
C LYS A 133 4.23 9.78 -2.78
N VAL A 134 5.32 9.07 -3.00
CA VAL A 134 6.66 9.66 -3.08
C VAL A 134 7.41 9.16 -4.31
N PRO A 135 8.19 10.03 -4.99
CA PRO A 135 9.10 9.59 -6.03
C PRO A 135 10.14 8.61 -5.49
N LEU A 136 10.45 7.56 -6.25
CA LEU A 136 11.42 6.53 -5.89
C LEU A 136 12.86 7.07 -5.73
N VAL A 137 13.15 8.20 -6.36
CA VAL A 137 14.45 8.90 -6.30
C VAL A 137 14.63 9.73 -5.03
N THR A 138 13.56 10.00 -4.29
CA THR A 138 13.57 10.81 -3.07
C THR A 138 14.37 10.11 -1.97
N THR A 139 15.09 10.88 -1.16
CA THR A 139 15.80 10.38 0.02
C THR A 139 14.88 10.32 1.23
N PHE A 140 15.17 9.47 2.21
CA PHE A 140 14.37 9.41 3.44
C PHE A 140 14.40 10.71 4.25
N SER A 141 15.46 11.53 4.12
CA SER A 141 15.47 12.90 4.65
C SER A 141 14.39 13.77 4.02
N GLY A 142 14.19 13.68 2.70
CA GLY A 142 13.07 14.35 2.02
C GLY A 142 11.71 13.82 2.48
N VAL A 143 11.59 12.50 2.65
CA VAL A 143 10.37 11.87 3.19
C VAL A 143 10.07 12.34 4.62
N GLN A 144 11.09 12.49 5.48
CA GLN A 144 10.94 13.03 6.84
C GLN A 144 10.33 14.42 6.84
N VAL A 145 10.80 15.32 5.95
CA VAL A 145 10.27 16.68 5.82
C VAL A 145 8.78 16.64 5.49
N SER A 146 8.38 15.83 4.50
CA SER A 146 6.98 15.66 4.10
C SER A 146 6.11 15.10 5.24
N ILE A 147 6.61 14.09 5.97
CA ILE A 147 5.89 13.48 7.10
C ILE A 147 5.71 14.49 8.24
N LEU A 148 6.74 15.29 8.54
CA LEU A 148 6.68 16.32 9.57
C LEU A 148 5.72 17.45 9.21
N GLU A 149 5.70 17.88 7.95
CA GLU A 149 4.76 18.89 7.48
C GLU A 149 3.31 18.45 7.71
N ILE A 150 2.99 17.19 7.35
CA ILE A 150 1.68 16.58 7.60
C ILE A 150 1.38 16.51 9.10
N ALA A 151 2.30 15.97 9.90
CA ALA A 151 2.10 15.82 11.33
C ALA A 151 1.86 17.18 12.03
N ASN A 152 2.69 18.18 11.74
CA ASN A 152 2.57 19.52 12.32
C ASN A 152 1.30 20.24 11.86
N LYS A 153 0.87 20.06 10.61
CA LYS A 153 -0.42 20.59 10.15
C LYS A 153 -1.58 19.96 10.93
N ILE A 154 -1.56 18.64 11.14
CA ILE A 154 -2.59 17.93 11.92
C ILE A 154 -2.62 18.43 13.38
N LEU A 155 -1.47 18.60 14.01
CA LEU A 155 -1.38 19.14 15.38
C LEU A 155 -1.97 20.56 15.46
N SER A 156 -1.61 21.41 14.50
CA SER A 156 -2.13 22.77 14.38
C SER A 156 -3.65 22.80 14.20
N LEU A 157 -4.20 21.98 13.29
CA LEU A 157 -5.65 21.86 13.07
C LEU A 157 -6.41 21.38 14.32
N ARG A 158 -5.75 20.57 15.15
CA ARG A 158 -6.31 20.10 16.44
C ARG A 158 -6.02 21.06 17.60
N ASN A 159 -5.46 22.24 17.35
CA ASN A 159 -5.06 23.21 18.35
C ASN A 159 -4.14 22.63 19.44
N ILE A 160 -3.30 21.65 19.08
CA ILE A 160 -2.30 21.09 19.97
C ILE A 160 -1.05 21.99 19.85
N PRO A 161 -0.58 22.62 20.93
CA PRO A 161 0.54 23.57 20.90
C PRO A 161 1.90 22.85 20.84
N LEU A 162 2.03 21.89 19.93
CA LEU A 162 3.25 21.12 19.67
C LEU A 162 3.64 21.27 18.21
N LYS A 163 4.94 21.43 17.98
CA LYS A 163 5.53 21.45 16.64
C LYS A 163 6.85 20.69 16.66
N TYR A 164 6.98 19.67 15.82
CA TYR A 164 8.16 18.83 15.72
C TYR A 164 9.13 19.31 14.63
N ASP A 165 10.42 19.14 14.87
CA ASP A 165 11.51 19.46 13.93
C ASP A 165 12.17 18.18 13.36
N GLN A 166 13.05 18.32 12.37
CA GLN A 166 13.66 17.18 11.67
C GLN A 166 14.54 16.29 12.56
N SER A 167 15.15 16.84 13.61
CA SER A 167 15.93 16.05 14.59
C SER A 167 15.06 15.18 15.51
N GLU A 168 13.75 15.38 15.51
CA GLU A 168 12.80 14.78 16.45
C GLU A 168 11.99 13.62 15.85
N ILE A 169 12.23 13.32 14.56
CA ILE A 169 11.65 12.18 13.86
C ILE A 169 12.67 11.05 13.71
N LYS A 170 12.27 9.84 14.07
CA LYS A 170 12.97 8.60 13.67
C LYS A 170 12.07 7.76 12.79
N ILE A 171 12.62 7.23 11.70
CA ILE A 171 11.90 6.37 10.75
C ILE A 171 12.46 4.96 10.85
N HIS A 172 11.57 4.00 11.00
CA HIS A 172 11.88 2.58 10.98
C HIS A 172 11.10 1.89 9.86
N LYS A 173 11.75 0.95 9.17
CA LYS A 173 11.08 0.04 8.26
C LYS A 173 10.47 -1.10 9.06
N SER A 174 9.19 -1.38 8.86
CA SER A 174 8.57 -2.61 9.38
C SER A 174 8.68 -3.72 8.34
N ARG A 175 9.31 -4.83 8.69
CA ARG A 175 9.31 -6.06 7.86
C ARG A 175 7.98 -6.82 7.94
N ASN A 176 7.17 -6.57 8.97
CA ASN A 176 5.90 -7.26 9.15
C ASN A 176 4.80 -6.59 8.34
N VAL A 177 4.39 -7.30 7.28
CA VAL A 177 3.16 -7.08 6.54
C VAL A 177 2.27 -8.28 6.83
N CYS A 178 1.45 -8.17 7.89
CA CYS A 178 0.31 -9.07 7.99
C CYS A 178 -0.94 -8.30 7.57
N SER A 179 -1.42 -8.67 6.39
CA SER A 179 -2.68 -8.31 5.78
C SER A 179 -3.87 -8.46 6.75
N SER A 180 -4.85 -7.56 6.57
CA SER A 180 -6.16 -7.49 7.23
C SER A 180 -6.19 -6.82 8.62
N LEU A 181 -6.92 -5.71 8.69
CA LEU A 181 -8.02 -5.51 9.64
C LEU A 181 -7.95 -6.36 10.92
N ILE A 182 -7.03 -6.07 11.85
CA ILE A 182 -7.26 -6.28 13.28
C ILE A 182 -6.66 -5.11 14.05
N ILE A 183 -7.47 -4.06 14.21
CA ILE A 183 -7.57 -3.42 15.51
C ILE A 183 -8.25 -4.47 16.39
N ASN A 184 -7.54 -4.95 17.41
CA ASN A 184 -8.14 -5.28 18.68
C ASN A 184 -7.09 -5.13 19.78
N GLU A 185 -7.50 -4.39 20.80
CA GLU A 185 -6.82 -4.18 22.07
C GLU A 185 -6.44 -5.51 22.71
N THR A 186 -5.27 -6.08 22.38
CA THR A 186 -4.52 -7.05 23.20
C THR A 186 -3.29 -7.47 22.39
N MET A 187 -2.21 -6.71 22.43
CA MET A 187 -0.89 -7.29 22.19
C MET A 187 0.00 -6.85 23.34
N SER A 188 0.09 -7.80 24.26
CA SER A 188 1.14 -8.00 25.24
C SER A 188 2.51 -7.53 24.74
N LYS A 189 3.27 -6.99 25.69
CA LYS A 189 4.72 -6.80 25.63
C LYS A 189 5.39 -8.04 25.00
N ASP A 190 6.40 -7.81 24.17
CA ASP A 190 7.42 -8.79 23.72
C ASP A 190 7.33 -9.41 22.31
N HIS A 191 6.61 -8.81 21.36
CA HIS A 191 7.04 -8.96 19.96
C HIS A 191 8.05 -7.86 19.63
N VAL A 192 9.33 -8.21 19.72
CA VAL A 192 10.44 -7.46 19.13
C VAL A 192 10.15 -7.36 17.64
N LEU A 193 9.55 -6.25 17.22
CA LEU A 193 9.50 -5.87 15.82
C LEU A 193 10.95 -5.67 15.39
N ASP A 194 11.43 -6.51 14.45
CA ASP A 194 12.68 -6.27 13.71
C ASP A 194 12.48 -5.02 12.85
N ASN A 195 12.56 -3.88 13.52
CA ASN A 195 12.44 -2.55 12.97
C ASN A 195 13.84 -2.06 12.65
N GLU A 196 14.17 -1.99 11.36
CA GLU A 196 15.44 -1.44 10.92
C GLU A 196 15.31 0.09 10.81
N GLU A 197 16.14 0.83 11.54
CA GLU A 197 16.20 2.28 11.41
C GLU A 197 16.68 2.65 10.00
N ILE A 198 15.94 3.52 9.34
CA ILE A 198 16.27 3.96 7.98
C ILE A 198 17.06 5.27 8.06
N PHE A 199 18.30 5.24 7.56
CA PHE A 199 19.13 6.43 7.49
C PHE A 199 18.64 7.41 6.42
N GLY A 200 18.66 8.71 6.73
CA GLY A 200 18.07 9.76 5.89
C GLY A 200 18.70 9.94 4.51
N ASN A 201 19.92 9.45 4.28
CA ASN A 201 20.61 9.52 2.99
C ASN A 201 20.21 8.42 2.00
N LEU A 202 19.56 7.35 2.46
CA LEU A 202 19.08 6.27 1.61
C LEU A 202 17.95 6.78 0.71
N LYS A 203 17.89 6.28 -0.53
CA LYS A 203 16.75 6.55 -1.42
C LYS A 203 15.64 5.55 -1.17
N VAL A 204 14.40 5.98 -1.44
CA VAL A 204 13.19 5.15 -1.30
C VAL A 204 13.35 3.84 -2.08
N LYS A 205 13.76 3.90 -3.35
CA LYS A 205 13.95 2.71 -4.21
C LYS A 205 14.93 1.66 -3.68
N ASP A 206 15.88 2.07 -2.82
CA ASP A 206 16.94 1.19 -2.32
C ASP A 206 16.51 0.52 -1.00
N SER A 207 15.43 0.99 -0.38
CA SER A 207 15.03 0.54 0.97
C SER A 207 13.64 -0.08 1.02
N VAL A 208 12.74 0.21 0.08
CA VAL A 208 11.37 -0.32 0.07
C VAL A 208 10.99 -0.87 -1.30
N ASP A 209 10.03 -1.80 -1.29
CA ASP A 209 9.39 -2.37 -2.47
C ASP A 209 7.87 -2.37 -2.28
N TYR A 210 7.11 -2.82 -3.28
CA TYR A 210 5.64 -2.80 -3.23
C TYR A 210 5.02 -3.71 -2.16
N LEU A 211 5.75 -4.71 -1.67
CA LEU A 211 5.33 -5.54 -0.54
C LEU A 211 5.72 -4.88 0.78
N HIS A 212 6.97 -4.43 0.91
CA HIS A 212 7.57 -3.90 2.13
C HIS A 212 7.65 -2.37 2.14
N ARG A 213 6.49 -1.71 2.03
CA ARG A 213 6.35 -0.24 1.97
C ARG A 213 5.86 0.40 3.27
N HIS A 214 5.78 -0.37 4.35
CA HIS A 214 5.31 0.12 5.65
C HIS A 214 6.43 0.75 6.45
N ILE A 215 6.24 2.02 6.83
CA ILE A 215 7.18 2.77 7.66
C ILE A 215 6.53 3.24 8.96
N ILE A 216 7.27 3.11 10.06
CA ILE A 216 6.86 3.54 11.39
C ILE A 216 7.74 4.72 11.78
N CYS A 217 7.10 5.85 12.04
CA CYS A 217 7.73 7.07 12.49
C CYS A 217 7.44 7.28 13.97
N SER A 218 8.47 7.63 14.75
CA SER A 218 8.28 8.10 16.12
C SER A 218 8.67 9.56 16.20
N LEU A 219 7.74 10.41 16.66
CA LEU A 219 8.00 11.81 16.97
C LEU A 219 8.18 11.96 18.48
N ARG A 220 9.33 12.51 18.88
CA ARG A 220 9.66 12.77 20.29
C ARG A 220 10.36 14.11 20.45
N LYS A 221 9.87 14.92 21.38
CA LYS A 221 10.53 16.14 21.81
C LYS A 221 11.66 15.80 22.79
N ASN A 222 12.81 16.44 22.63
CA ASN A 222 13.84 16.45 23.66
C ASN A 222 13.45 17.45 24.76
N LEU A 223 12.41 17.13 25.52
CA LEU A 223 11.99 17.93 26.66
C LEU A 223 12.56 17.29 27.94
N GLU A 224 13.27 18.08 28.73
CA GLU A 224 13.66 17.71 30.10
C GLU A 224 12.43 17.59 31.05
N VAL A 225 11.26 18.06 30.60
CA VAL A 225 10.00 18.05 31.36
C VAL A 225 8.88 17.45 30.50
N HIS A 226 8.34 16.31 30.93
CA HIS A 226 7.19 15.66 30.29
C HIS A 226 5.89 16.48 30.49
N VAL A 227 5.62 17.41 29.57
CA VAL A 227 4.32 18.07 29.50
C VAL A 227 3.41 17.23 28.60
N ASN A 228 2.49 16.48 29.21
CA ASN A 228 1.43 15.80 28.47
C ASN A 228 0.37 16.83 28.05
N TYR A 229 0.31 17.15 26.76
CA TYR A 229 -0.70 18.06 26.20
C TYR A 229 -2.02 17.32 25.90
N ALA A 230 -2.38 16.32 26.70
CA ALA A 230 -3.60 15.54 26.55
C ALA A 230 -4.82 16.42 26.84
N SER A 231 -5.24 17.18 25.83
CA SER A 231 -6.46 17.95 25.82
C SER A 231 -7.56 17.10 25.17
N GLN A 232 -8.72 17.08 25.83
CA GLN A 232 -9.92 16.36 25.47
C GLN A 232 -10.38 16.74 24.06
N THR A 233 -10.39 15.81 23.11
CA THR A 233 -11.44 15.71 22.07
C THR A 233 -11.35 14.33 21.43
N ASN A 234 -12.29 13.48 21.81
CA ASN A 234 -12.54 12.20 21.15
C ASN A 234 -13.26 12.46 19.81
N THR A 235 -12.61 13.21 18.91
CA THR A 235 -13.19 13.57 17.60
C THR A 235 -12.52 12.74 16.52
N LYS A 236 -13.33 11.87 15.90
CA LYS A 236 -13.04 11.36 14.55
C LYS A 236 -12.62 12.54 13.68
N SER A 237 -11.55 12.39 12.91
CA SER A 237 -11.08 13.41 11.97
C SER A 237 -12.24 13.96 11.15
N SER A 238 -12.46 15.27 11.20
CA SER A 238 -13.50 15.91 10.38
C SER A 238 -13.11 15.82 8.90
N ILE A 239 -14.11 15.76 8.00
CA ILE A 239 -13.85 15.73 6.54
C ILE A 239 -13.04 16.96 6.10
N SER A 240 -13.28 18.11 6.73
CA SER A 240 -12.51 19.35 6.51
C SER A 240 -11.03 19.24 6.89
N GLU A 241 -10.68 18.55 7.99
CA GLU A 241 -9.27 18.30 8.35
C GLU A 241 -8.56 17.47 7.27
N ILE A 242 -9.26 16.49 6.70
CA ILE A 242 -8.68 15.59 5.69
C ILE A 242 -8.40 16.36 4.39
N ASP A 243 -9.33 17.20 3.96
CA ASP A 243 -9.21 17.93 2.70
C ASP A 243 -8.13 19.02 2.76
N GLU A 244 -7.96 19.67 3.91
CA GLU A 244 -6.86 20.63 4.10
C GLU A 244 -5.47 19.99 4.05
N VAL A 245 -5.31 18.78 4.60
CA VAL A 245 -4.01 18.08 4.58
C VAL A 245 -3.70 17.51 3.19
N LYS A 246 -4.72 17.03 2.45
CA LYS A 246 -4.56 16.57 1.06
C LYS A 246 -4.09 17.67 0.11
N GLY A 247 -4.30 18.94 0.43
CA GLY A 247 -3.80 20.07 -0.35
C GLY A 247 -2.28 20.26 -0.30
N ILE A 248 -1.59 19.59 0.63
CA ILE A 248 -0.14 19.74 0.85
C ILE A 248 0.66 18.69 0.06
N LEU A 249 0.26 17.43 0.19
CA LEU A 249 0.96 16.28 -0.40
C LEU A 249 -0.05 15.26 -0.92
N PRO A 250 0.33 14.43 -1.91
CA PRO A 250 -0.53 13.36 -2.42
C PRO A 250 -0.67 12.25 -1.38
N ILE A 251 -1.59 12.45 -0.42
CA ILE A 251 -1.91 11.49 0.63
C ILE A 251 -3.30 10.88 0.45
N ARG A 252 -3.49 9.68 1.01
CA ARG A 252 -4.80 9.01 1.07
C ARG A 252 -4.93 8.20 2.37
N LEU A 253 -6.14 7.72 2.66
CA LEU A 253 -6.43 6.85 3.81
C LEU A 253 -6.01 7.44 5.18
N LEU A 254 -6.07 8.77 5.32
CA LEU A 254 -5.71 9.45 6.57
C LEU A 254 -6.66 9.03 7.70
N THR A 255 -6.07 8.54 8.79
CA THR A 255 -6.75 8.16 10.02
C THR A 255 -5.98 8.75 11.21
N ILE A 256 -6.69 9.31 12.17
CA ILE A 256 -6.11 9.89 13.39
C ILE A 256 -6.78 9.25 14.59
N GLU A 257 -5.98 8.65 15.47
CA GLU A 257 -6.42 7.93 16.66
C GLU A 257 -5.78 8.58 17.90
N GLN A 258 -6.58 8.84 18.95
CA GLN A 258 -6.06 9.27 20.24
C GLN A 258 -5.65 8.04 21.05
N ARG A 259 -4.41 8.04 21.57
CA ARG A 259 -3.94 6.98 22.46
C ARG A 259 -4.40 7.29 23.88
N LYS A 260 -4.92 6.26 24.56
CA LYS A 260 -5.03 6.28 26.02
C LYS A 260 -3.61 6.48 26.56
N ALA A 261 -3.40 7.50 27.38
CA ALA A 261 -2.11 7.71 28.04
C ALA A 261 -1.77 6.44 28.84
N SER A 262 -0.83 5.64 28.36
CA SER A 262 -0.27 4.57 29.16
C SER A 262 0.64 5.24 30.19
N TYR A 263 0.17 5.33 31.43
CA TYR A 263 1.04 5.65 32.57
C TYR A 263 2.10 4.55 32.64
N ILE A 264 3.25 4.79 31.99
CA ILE A 264 4.46 4.08 32.35
C ILE A 264 4.91 4.76 33.63
N ASN A 265 4.48 4.21 34.77
CA ASN A 265 5.16 4.45 36.03
C ASN A 265 6.58 3.89 35.87
N GLU A 266 7.50 4.71 35.39
CA GLU A 266 8.91 4.59 35.77
C GLU A 266 9.03 5.12 37.21
N SER A 267 8.39 4.42 38.15
CA SER A 267 8.76 4.51 39.56
C SER A 267 9.40 3.18 39.93
N SER A 268 10.73 3.21 39.92
CA SER A 268 11.57 2.26 40.62
C SER A 268 11.17 2.18 42.09
N SER A 269 10.46 1.12 42.49
CA SER A 269 10.63 0.50 43.81
C SER A 269 10.11 -0.94 43.83
N PRO A 270 10.73 -1.85 44.60
CA PRO A 270 10.51 -3.28 44.49
C PRO A 270 9.39 -3.78 45.41
N HIS A 271 8.89 -4.96 45.07
CA HIS A 271 8.12 -5.92 45.88
C HIS A 271 6.61 -5.72 46.12
N ASN A 272 5.90 -6.74 45.63
CA ASN A 272 4.89 -7.56 46.30
C ASN A 272 3.40 -7.23 46.16
N LYS A 273 2.72 -8.31 45.69
CA LYS A 273 1.41 -8.84 46.11
C LYS A 273 0.17 -8.24 45.42
N VAL A 274 -0.56 -9.10 44.69
CA VAL A 274 -1.92 -9.61 45.06
C VAL A 274 -2.96 -8.67 44.40
N GLU A 275 -3.98 -9.05 43.64
CA GLU A 275 -4.85 -10.22 43.59
C GLU A 275 -5.72 -10.10 42.31
N GLU A 276 -6.29 -11.24 41.90
CA GLU A 276 -7.68 -11.42 41.43
C GLU A 276 -8.28 -10.71 40.20
N GLU A 277 -8.81 -11.58 39.33
CA GLU A 277 -10.16 -11.58 38.74
C GLU A 277 -10.68 -10.33 37.99
N TYR A 278 -11.02 -10.50 36.71
CA TYR A 278 -12.42 -10.74 36.37
C TYR A 278 -12.61 -11.32 34.97
N LYS A 279 -13.57 -12.24 34.90
CA LYS A 279 -13.96 -13.09 33.77
C LYS A 279 -14.73 -12.31 32.69
N GLN A 280 -14.56 -12.81 31.46
CA GLN A 280 -15.58 -13.06 30.42
C GLN A 280 -16.68 -12.02 30.18
N SER A 281 -16.80 -11.56 28.93
CA SER A 281 -17.81 -12.11 28.00
C SER A 281 -17.69 -11.47 26.61
N ILE A 282 -17.27 -12.27 25.64
CA ILE A 282 -17.33 -11.98 24.21
C ILE A 282 -18.70 -12.42 23.70
N ALA A 283 -19.51 -11.48 23.21
CA ALA A 283 -20.66 -11.78 22.37
C ALA A 283 -20.29 -11.48 20.91
N CYS A 284 -20.11 -12.55 20.15
CA CYS A 284 -19.91 -12.58 18.71
C CYS A 284 -21.22 -12.22 17.99
N ILE A 285 -21.21 -11.22 17.10
CA ILE A 285 -22.25 -11.06 16.06
C ILE A 285 -21.58 -10.71 14.73
N ARG A 286 -21.38 -11.78 13.94
CA ARG A 286 -21.60 -11.93 12.48
C ARG A 286 -21.18 -10.83 11.50
N CYS A 287 -20.32 -11.29 10.60
CA CYS A 287 -20.12 -10.92 9.21
C CYS A 287 -21.40 -10.58 8.41
N SER A 288 -21.26 -9.67 7.46
CA SER A 288 -21.94 -9.59 6.14
C SER A 288 -21.07 -8.64 5.29
N ILE A 289 -20.22 -9.13 4.37
CA ILE A 289 -20.51 -9.41 2.95
C ILE A 289 -21.48 -8.38 2.37
N PHE A 290 -20.95 -7.42 1.60
CA PHE A 290 -21.26 -7.14 0.19
C PHE A 290 -20.08 -6.40 -0.44
#